data_AF-A0A396QT80-F1
#
_entry.id   AF-A0A396QT80-F1
#
_cell.length_a   1.000
_cell.length_b   1.000
_cell.length_c   1.000
_cell.angle_alpha   90.00
_cell.angle_beta   90.00
_cell.angle_gamma   90.00
#
_symmetry.space_group_name_H-M   'P 1'
#
loop_
_entity.id
_entity.type
_entity.pdbx_description
1 polymer ?
#
loop_
_entity_poly.entity_id
_entity_poly.type
_entity_poly.pdbx_seq_one_letter_code
_entity_poly.pdbx_strand_id
1 'polypeptide(L)'
;MKITAKKRRKNSTSGSTMVEVLIAFLVVMVMIVMFSRVVLTSSKMLVTSQKMIEKNESFNAGYYKTANQAGRQKLEGLSLSLAVDVEKTAAGNKAKEISIGLQSTGLQLYEDDETGYQLYSFFSEIY
;
A
#
# COMPACT_ATOMS: atom_id res chain seq x y z
N MET A 1 -20.21 57.28 53.85
CA MET A 1 -18.76 56.96 53.85
C MET A 1 -18.60 55.47 53.57
N LYS A 2 -18.23 55.08 52.33
CA LYS A 2 -18.08 53.68 51.92
C LYS A 2 -16.63 53.25 52.17
N ILE A 3 -16.41 52.26 53.03
CA ILE A 3 -15.11 51.62 53.20
C ILE A 3 -14.98 50.53 52.14
N THR A 4 -14.25 50.82 51.06
CA THR A 4 -13.93 49.84 50.03
C THR A 4 -12.81 48.93 50.55
N ALA A 5 -13.17 47.73 50.99
CA ALA A 5 -12.21 46.69 51.33
C ALA A 5 -11.41 46.29 50.07
N LYS A 6 -10.15 46.72 50.01
CA LYS A 6 -9.21 46.34 48.95
C LYS A 6 -8.90 44.84 49.09
N LYS A 7 -9.58 44.01 48.29
CA LYS A 7 -9.32 42.56 48.21
C LYS A 7 -7.89 42.34 47.74
N ARG A 8 -6.95 42.07 48.66
CA ARG A 8 -5.59 41.65 48.33
C ARG A 8 -5.70 40.35 47.52
N ARG A 9 -5.44 40.43 46.21
CA ARG A 9 -5.12 39.23 45.41
C ARG A 9 -3.87 38.63 46.02
N LYS A 10 -4.02 37.52 46.73
CA LYS A 10 -2.91 36.70 47.17
C LYS A 10 -2.33 36.08 45.91
N ASN A 11 -1.32 36.73 45.32
CA ASN A 11 -0.49 36.07 44.33
C ASN A 11 0.21 34.93 45.08
N SER A 12 -0.32 33.72 44.92
CA SER A 12 0.36 32.50 45.31
C SER A 12 1.53 32.31 44.34
N THR A 13 2.61 33.05 44.58
CA THR A 13 3.94 32.62 44.15
C THR A 13 4.29 31.40 45.01
N SER A 14 3.70 30.26 44.66
CA SER A 14 4.11 28.96 45.19
C SER A 14 5.50 28.69 44.61
N GLY A 15 6.50 28.64 45.47
CA GLY A 15 7.81 28.15 45.07
C GLY A 15 7.66 26.70 44.60
N SER A 16 8.17 26.41 43.39
CA SER A 16 8.23 25.06 42.84
C SER A 16 8.85 24.15 43.89
N THR A 17 8.12 23.14 44.35
CA THR A 17 8.70 22.15 45.26
C THR A 17 9.75 21.35 44.50
N MET A 18 10.85 20.95 45.15
CA MET A 18 11.91 20.15 44.52
C MET A 18 11.35 18.88 43.85
N VAL A 19 10.28 18.31 44.43
CA VAL A 19 9.55 17.15 43.90
C VAL A 19 8.85 17.47 42.58
N GLU A 20 8.22 18.64 42.45
CA GLU A 20 7.55 19.06 41.21
C GLU A 20 8.52 19.19 40.04
N VAL A 21 9.73 19.73 40.29
CA VAL A 21 10.79 19.81 39.27
C VAL A 21 11.27 18.42 38.86
N LEU A 22 11.42 17.50 39.80
CA LEU A 22 11.83 16.11 39.51
C LEU A 22 10.80 15.36 38.70
N ILE A 23 9.50 15.51 39.02
CA ILE A 23 8.42 14.88 38.26
C ILE A 23 8.34 15.48 36.85
N ALA A 24 8.43 16.80 36.72
CA ALA A 24 8.45 17.47 35.42
C ALA A 24 9.62 16.99 34.55
N PHE A 25 10.82 16.87 35.13
CA PHE A 25 11.99 16.35 34.44
C PHE A 25 11.81 14.89 34.00
N LEU A 26 11.23 14.04 34.85
CA LEU A 26 10.94 12.65 34.53
C LEU A 26 9.98 12.54 33.33
N VAL A 27 8.90 13.32 33.32
CA VAL A 27 7.93 13.32 32.21
C VAL A 27 8.61 13.73 30.89
N VAL A 28 9.43 14.77 30.91
CA VAL A 28 10.17 15.23 29.72
C VAL A 28 11.14 14.14 29.22
N MET A 29 11.87 13.50 30.12
CA MET A 29 12.77 12.38 29.78
C MET A 29 12.02 11.24 29.08
N VAL A 30 10.87 10.84 29.62
CA VAL A 30 10.03 9.78 29.02
C VAL A 30 9.53 10.20 27.64
N MET A 31 9.07 11.45 27.49
CA MET A 31 8.63 11.98 26.20
C MET A 31 9.74 11.96 25.14
N ILE A 32 10.96 12.35 25.50
CA ILE A 32 12.10 12.32 24.58
C ILE A 32 12.38 10.89 24.11
N VAL A 33 12.40 9.92 25.04
CA VAL A 33 12.66 8.52 24.70
C VAL A 33 11.59 7.95 23.76
N MET A 34 10.32 8.20 24.06
CA MET A 34 9.21 7.76 23.21
C MET A 34 9.26 8.43 21.83
N PHE A 35 9.53 9.73 21.78
CA PHE A 35 9.67 10.48 20.54
C PHE A 35 10.83 9.96 19.68
N SER A 36 11.98 9.68 20.27
CA SER A 36 13.12 9.10 19.55
C SER A 36 12.78 7.75 18.91
N ARG A 37 11.98 6.90 19.57
CA ARG A 37 11.53 5.61 19.00
C ARG A 37 10.63 5.78 17.79
N VAL A 38 9.73 6.77 17.84
CA VAL A 38 8.85 7.10 16.70
C VAL A 38 9.69 7.58 15.52
N VAL A 39 10.61 8.52 15.74
CA VAL A 39 11.49 9.04 14.68
C VAL A 39 12.31 7.92 14.03
N LEU A 40 12.92 7.04 14.82
CA LEU A 40 13.71 5.92 14.30
C LEU A 40 12.86 4.96 13.45
N THR A 41 11.64 4.66 13.89
CA THR A 41 10.74 3.78 13.13
C THR A 41 10.32 4.44 11.81
N SER A 42 9.98 5.74 11.84
CA SER A 42 9.65 6.51 10.64
C SER A 42 10.80 6.56 9.64
N SER A 43 12.03 6.76 10.09
CA SER A 43 13.20 6.74 9.21
C SER A 43 13.42 5.37 8.58
N LYS A 44 13.27 4.28 9.34
CA LYS A 44 13.35 2.91 8.79
C LYS A 44 12.26 2.64 7.76
N MET A 45 11.04 3.11 8.02
CA MET A 45 9.91 2.97 7.10
C MET A 45 10.18 3.75 5.80
N LEU A 46 10.69 4.98 5.88
CA LEU A 46 11.06 5.77 4.70
C LEU A 46 12.12 5.09 3.84
N VAL A 47 13.20 4.59 4.45
CA VAL A 47 14.27 3.88 3.72
C VAL A 47 13.73 2.60 3.08
N THR A 48 12.90 1.86 3.80
CA THR A 48 12.27 0.64 3.27
C THR A 48 11.32 0.97 2.11
N SER A 49 10.55 2.06 2.23
CA SER A 49 9.64 2.52 1.19
C SER A 49 10.40 2.94 -0.07
N GLN A 50 11.49 3.69 0.06
CA GLN A 50 12.33 4.08 -1.08
C GLN A 50 12.90 2.84 -1.78
N LYS A 51 13.44 1.89 -1.02
CA LYS A 51 13.94 0.62 -1.57
C LYS A 51 12.85 -0.18 -2.28
N MET A 52 11.62 -0.19 -1.77
CA MET A 52 10.49 -0.84 -2.44
C MET A 52 10.09 -0.13 -3.74
N ILE A 53 10.13 1.21 -3.77
CA ILE A 53 9.87 2.00 -4.98
C ILE A 53 10.93 1.68 -6.03
N GLU A 54 12.21 1.76 -5.69
CA GLU A 54 13.31 1.44 -6.62
C GLU A 54 13.20 0.00 -7.16
N LYS A 55 12.89 -0.96 -6.29
CA LYS A 55 12.69 -2.36 -6.67
C LYS A 55 11.52 -2.51 -7.65
N ASN A 56 10.41 -1.82 -7.42
CA ASN A 56 9.24 -1.85 -8.29
C ASN A 56 9.49 -1.13 -9.62
N GLU A 57 10.19 0.00 -9.60
CA GLU A 57 10.60 0.73 -10.80
C GLU A 57 11.54 -0.11 -11.67
N SER A 58 12.53 -0.77 -11.06
CA SER A 58 13.43 -1.69 -11.75
C SER A 58 12.66 -2.87 -12.36
N PHE A 59 11.77 -3.50 -11.59
CA PHE A 59 10.91 -4.58 -12.08
C PHE A 59 10.04 -4.15 -13.27
N ASN A 60 9.36 -3.01 -13.16
CA ASN A 60 8.53 -2.47 -14.23
C ASN A 60 9.37 -2.12 -15.46
N ALA A 61 10.53 -1.48 -15.27
CA ALA A 61 11.44 -1.17 -16.37
C ALA A 61 11.96 -2.45 -17.06
N GLY A 62 12.23 -3.52 -16.30
CA GLY A 62 12.57 -4.84 -16.81
C GLY A 62 11.44 -5.44 -17.63
N TYR A 63 10.21 -5.41 -17.12
CA TYR A 63 9.03 -5.92 -17.82
C TYR A 63 8.78 -5.18 -19.15
N TYR A 64 8.85 -3.85 -19.18
CA TYR A 64 8.51 -3.07 -20.39
C TYR A 64 9.63 -3.02 -21.45
N LYS A 65 10.85 -3.48 -21.15
CA LYS A 65 11.92 -3.58 -22.16
C LYS A 65 11.56 -4.64 -23.21
N THR A 66 11.62 -4.25 -24.48
CA THR A 66 11.28 -5.11 -25.64
C THR A 66 12.09 -6.40 -25.69
N ALA A 67 13.36 -6.38 -25.23
CA ALA A 67 14.22 -7.56 -25.17
C ALA A 67 13.68 -8.68 -24.26
N ASN A 68 12.92 -8.32 -23.22
CA ASN A 68 12.37 -9.28 -22.26
C ASN A 68 11.03 -9.88 -22.72
N GLN A 69 10.46 -9.43 -23.84
CA GLN A 69 9.24 -10.03 -24.39
C GLN A 69 9.47 -11.48 -24.86
N ALA A 70 10.66 -11.79 -25.36
CA ALA A 70 11.03 -13.13 -25.82
C ALA A 70 11.26 -14.12 -24.68
N GLY A 71 11.57 -13.64 -23.47
CA GLY A 71 11.79 -14.46 -22.28
C GLY A 71 10.53 -14.73 -21.44
N ARG A 72 9.37 -14.18 -21.84
CA ARG A 72 8.11 -14.39 -21.11
C ARG A 72 7.61 -15.81 -21.36
N GLN A 73 7.24 -16.50 -20.29
CA GLN A 73 6.68 -17.83 -20.41
C GLN A 73 5.23 -17.74 -20.89
N LYS A 74 4.93 -18.27 -22.07
CA LYS A 74 3.56 -18.42 -22.56
C LYS A 74 2.86 -19.51 -21.73
N LEU A 75 1.72 -19.17 -21.16
CA LEU A 75 0.80 -20.06 -20.48
C LEU A 75 -0.32 -20.39 -21.47
N GLU A 76 -0.41 -21.65 -21.90
CA GLU A 76 -1.41 -22.08 -22.87
C GLU A 76 -2.83 -22.08 -22.28
N GLY A 77 -3.82 -21.80 -23.15
CA GLY A 77 -5.22 -22.17 -22.90
C GLY A 77 -6.14 -21.07 -22.35
N LEU A 78 -6.38 -19.99 -23.13
CA LEU A 78 -7.51 -19.09 -22.88
C LEU A 78 -8.73 -19.51 -23.71
N SER A 79 -9.86 -19.71 -23.02
CA SER A 79 -11.17 -19.90 -23.65
C SER A 79 -12.11 -18.78 -23.20
N LEU A 80 -12.87 -18.22 -24.15
CA LEU A 80 -13.94 -17.28 -23.86
C LEU A 80 -15.26 -18.06 -23.87
N SER A 81 -15.89 -18.20 -22.71
CA SER A 81 -17.23 -18.77 -22.60
C SER A 81 -18.29 -17.68 -22.49
N LEU A 82 -19.29 -17.73 -23.37
CA LEU A 82 -20.50 -16.92 -23.28
C LEU A 82 -21.63 -17.81 -22.74
N ALA A 83 -22.03 -17.57 -21.50
CA ALA A 83 -23.16 -18.24 -20.88
C ALA A 83 -24.45 -17.43 -21.11
N VAL A 84 -25.48 -18.07 -21.63
CA VAL A 84 -26.78 -17.43 -21.86
C VAL A 84 -27.71 -17.81 -20.71
N ASP A 85 -28.23 -16.79 -20.02
CA ASP A 85 -29.26 -16.95 -19.01
C ASP A 85 -30.61 -17.28 -19.68
N VAL A 86 -30.82 -18.58 -19.90
CA VAL A 86 -32.02 -19.17 -20.51
C VAL A 86 -33.30 -18.94 -19.69
N GLU A 87 -33.21 -18.55 -18.41
CA GLU A 87 -34.38 -18.20 -17.62
C GLU A 87 -34.91 -16.80 -17.96
N LYS A 88 -34.02 -15.92 -18.47
CA LYS A 88 -34.35 -14.53 -18.82
C LYS A 88 -34.48 -14.27 -20.31
N THR A 89 -34.19 -15.25 -21.17
CA THR A 89 -34.26 -15.09 -22.62
C THR A 89 -35.48 -15.83 -23.20
N ALA A 90 -36.38 -15.10 -23.85
CA ALA A 90 -37.63 -15.62 -24.42
C ALA A 90 -37.46 -16.41 -25.74
N ALA A 91 -36.21 -16.63 -26.19
CA ALA A 91 -35.95 -17.38 -27.40
C ALA A 91 -35.92 -18.87 -27.06
N GLY A 92 -36.61 -19.71 -27.83
CA GLY A 92 -36.60 -21.19 -27.70
C GLY A 92 -35.24 -21.86 -28.00
N ASN A 93 -34.14 -21.14 -27.80
CA ASN A 93 -32.78 -21.59 -27.96
C ASN A 93 -32.38 -22.44 -26.74
N LYS A 94 -32.01 -23.70 -26.97
CA LYS A 94 -31.60 -24.65 -25.93
C LYS A 94 -30.11 -24.61 -25.60
N ALA A 95 -29.34 -23.81 -26.34
CA ALA A 95 -27.91 -23.65 -26.10
C ALA A 95 -27.67 -22.83 -24.82
N LYS A 96 -27.01 -23.44 -23.82
CA LYS A 96 -26.72 -22.81 -22.52
C LYS A 96 -25.36 -22.10 -22.48
N GLU A 97 -24.43 -22.55 -23.32
CA GLU A 97 -23.06 -22.07 -23.34
C GLU A 97 -22.48 -22.20 -24.75
N ILE A 98 -21.73 -21.19 -25.17
CA ILE A 98 -20.85 -21.23 -26.34
C ILE A 98 -19.44 -20.91 -25.84
N SER A 99 -18.49 -21.81 -26.07
CA SER A 99 -17.09 -21.57 -25.75
C SER A 99 -16.29 -21.42 -27.04
N ILE A 100 -15.54 -20.33 -27.13
CA ILE A 100 -14.66 -20.02 -28.26
C ILE A 100 -13.22 -20.12 -27.75
N GLY A 101 -12.45 -21.04 -28.33
CA GLY A 101 -11.01 -21.10 -28.09
C GLY A 101 -10.34 -19.90 -28.74
N LEU A 102 -9.61 -19.10 -27.95
CA LEU A 102 -8.86 -17.97 -28.49
C LEU A 102 -7.51 -18.47 -29.00
N GLN A 103 -7.47 -18.87 -30.28
CA GLN A 103 -6.32 -19.49 -30.93
C GLN A 103 -5.06 -18.59 -30.93
N SER A 104 -5.23 -17.27 -30.96
CA SER A 104 -4.14 -16.29 -31.07
C SER A 104 -3.96 -15.41 -29.83
N THR A 105 -4.69 -15.68 -28.73
CA THR A 105 -4.48 -14.95 -27.46
C THR A 105 -4.12 -15.90 -26.34
N GLY A 106 -3.10 -15.54 -25.57
CA GLY A 106 -2.61 -16.34 -24.46
C GLY A 106 -2.33 -15.50 -23.22
N LEU A 107 -2.14 -16.19 -22.09
CA LEU A 107 -1.54 -15.59 -20.90
C LEU A 107 -0.03 -15.74 -21.01
N GLN A 108 0.72 -14.77 -20.53
CA GLN A 108 2.16 -14.87 -20.38
C GLN A 108 2.57 -14.39 -19.00
N LEU A 109 3.57 -15.07 -18.43
CA LEU A 109 4.17 -14.75 -17.15
C LEU A 109 5.55 -14.13 -17.39
N TYR A 110 5.77 -12.98 -16.76
CA TYR A 110 7.12 -12.45 -16.55
C TYR A 110 7.48 -12.65 -15.09
N GLU A 111 8.61 -13.31 -14.86
CA GLU A 111 9.22 -13.48 -13.55
C GLU A 111 10.61 -12.86 -13.59
N ASP A 112 10.92 -12.08 -12.56
CA ASP A 112 12.22 -11.45 -12.43
C ASP A 112 13.04 -12.14 -11.34
N ASP A 113 14.15 -12.75 -11.73
CA ASP A 113 15.00 -13.57 -10.84
C ASP A 113 15.65 -12.73 -9.72
N GLU A 114 15.87 -11.43 -9.94
CA GLU A 114 16.48 -10.54 -8.94
C GLU A 114 15.49 -10.09 -7.86
N THR A 115 14.26 -9.77 -8.27
CA THR A 115 13.24 -9.25 -7.35
C THR A 115 12.29 -10.31 -6.81
N GLY A 116 12.15 -11.45 -7.49
CA GLY A 116 11.16 -12.48 -7.22
C GLY A 116 9.72 -12.03 -7.51
N TYR A 117 9.54 -10.93 -8.24
CA TYR A 117 8.23 -10.42 -8.62
C TYR A 117 7.73 -11.10 -9.89
N GLN A 118 6.42 -11.28 -9.96
CA GLN A 118 5.74 -11.98 -11.03
C GLN A 118 4.62 -11.10 -11.59
N LEU A 119 4.51 -11.03 -12.92
CA LEU A 119 3.46 -10.28 -13.62
C LEU A 119 2.81 -11.13 -14.71
N TYR A 120 1.50 -11.30 -14.59
CA TYR A 120 0.66 -11.93 -15.61
C TYR A 120 0.16 -10.87 -16.59
N SER A 121 0.21 -11.18 -17.88
CA SER A 121 -0.34 -10.33 -18.93
C SER A 121 -0.98 -11.16 -20.03
N PHE A 122 -1.90 -10.55 -20.75
CA PHE A 122 -2.47 -11.13 -21.97
C PHE A 122 -1.62 -10.71 -23.16
N PHE A 123 -1.40 -11.63 -24.10
CA PHE A 123 -0.87 -11.30 -25.41
C PHE A 123 -1.87 -11.73 -26.49
N SER A 124 -1.87 -11.01 -27.60
CA SER A 124 -2.62 -11.35 -28.80
C SER A 124 -1.65 -11.27 -29.98
N GLU A 125 -1.52 -12.35 -30.73
CA GLU A 125 -0.83 -12.33 -32.02
C GLU A 125 -1.82 -11.76 -33.05
N ILE A 126 -1.61 -10.51 -33.45
CA ILE A 126 -2.34 -9.91 -34.57
C ILE A 126 -1.69 -10.45 -35.85
N TYR A 127 -2.42 -11.28 -36.58
CA TYR A 127 -2.06 -11.71 -37.93
C TYR A 127 -2.22 -10.57 -38.94
#